data_AF-A0A661P475-F1
#
_entry.id   AF-A0A661P475-F1
#
_cell.length_a   1.000
_cell.length_b   1.000
_cell.length_c   1.000
_cell.angle_alpha   90.00
_cell.angle_beta   90.00
_cell.angle_gamma   90.00
#
_symmetry.space_group_name_H-M   'P 1'
#
loop_
_entity.id
_entity.type
_entity.pdbx_description
1 polymer ?
#
loop_
_entity_poly.entity_id
_entity_poly.type
_entity_poly.pdbx_seq_one_letter_code
_entity_poly.pdbx_strand_id
1 'polypeptide(L)' 'QNALAELTGIPQSTISAIEHGRIQLGVERAKVLARALKCHPSVLVFPGWDMEQESAA' A
#
# COMPACT_ATOMS: atom_id res chain seq x y z
N GLN A 1 -14.26 -3.36 0.09
CA GLN A 1 -13.26 -2.71 -0.79
C GLN A 1 -13.84 -1.98 -1.99
N ASN A 2 -15.12 -2.16 -2.36
CA ASN A 2 -15.71 -1.47 -3.52
C ASN A 2 -15.59 0.06 -3.44
N ALA A 3 -15.80 0.64 -2.25
CA ALA A 3 -15.62 2.08 -2.04
C ALA A 3 -14.16 2.54 -2.25
N LEU A 4 -13.16 1.73 -1.86
CA LEU A 4 -11.75 2.06 -2.10
C LEU A 4 -11.40 1.96 -3.58
N ALA A 5 -11.96 0.99 -4.29
CA ALA A 5 -11.80 0.86 -5.74
C ALA A 5 -12.36 2.08 -6.47
N GLU A 6 -13.52 2.57 -6.06
CA GLU A 6 -14.13 3.79 -6.59
C GLU A 6 -13.29 5.04 -6.31
N LEU A 7 -12.82 5.21 -5.05
CA LEU A 7 -12.00 6.35 -4.65
C LEU A 7 -10.62 6.41 -5.32
N THR A 8 -10.06 5.25 -5.69
CA THR A 8 -8.69 5.14 -6.22
C THR A 8 -8.64 4.91 -7.72
N GLY A 9 -9.75 4.49 -8.33
CA GLY A 9 -9.77 3.99 -9.71
C GLY A 9 -9.03 2.66 -9.89
N ILE A 10 -8.55 2.01 -8.82
CA ILE A 10 -7.90 0.70 -8.88
C ILE A 10 -8.99 -0.37 -8.82
N PRO A 11 -9.03 -1.35 -9.74
CA PRO A 11 -10.03 -2.41 -9.70
C PRO A 11 -10.02 -3.15 -8.36
N GLN A 12 -11.19 -3.48 -7.82
CA GLN A 12 -11.29 -4.20 -6.54
C GLN A 12 -10.51 -5.52 -6.56
N SER A 13 -10.52 -6.24 -7.69
CA SER A 13 -9.73 -7.47 -7.87
C SER A 13 -8.23 -7.21 -7.74
N THR A 14 -7.74 -6.06 -8.23
CA THR A 14 -6.34 -5.64 -8.09
C THR A 14 -6.01 -5.28 -6.64
N ILE A 15 -6.87 -4.52 -5.96
CA ILE A 15 -6.70 -4.21 -4.53
C ILE A 15 -6.63 -5.51 -3.72
N SER A 16 -7.57 -6.42 -3.95
CA SER A 16 -7.60 -7.72 -3.28
C SER A 16 -6.32 -8.53 -3.55
N ALA A 17 -5.84 -8.56 -4.80
CA ALA A 17 -4.60 -9.27 -5.13
C ALA A 17 -3.37 -8.67 -4.44
N ILE A 18 -3.33 -7.34 -4.24
CA ILE A 18 -2.27 -6.65 -3.49
C ILE A 18 -2.32 -7.05 -2.01
N GLU A 19 -3.48 -6.98 -1.37
CA GLU A 19 -3.64 -7.31 0.06
C GLU A 19 -3.29 -8.77 0.37
N HIS A 20 -3.58 -9.69 -0.55
CA HIS A 20 -3.25 -11.11 -0.39
C HIS A 20 -1.84 -11.46 -0.88
N GLY A 21 -1.00 -10.44 -1.19
CA GLY A 21 0.39 -10.64 -1.62
C GLY A 21 0.56 -11.32 -2.98
N ARG A 22 -0.52 -11.44 -3.77
CA ARG A 22 -0.50 -12.05 -5.11
C ARG A 22 0.07 -11.09 -6.17
N ILE A 23 -0.01 -9.78 -5.92
CA ILE A 23 0.56 -8.71 -6.74
C ILE A 23 1.35 -7.77 -5.83
N GLN A 24 2.56 -7.40 -6.24
CA GLN A 24 3.35 -6.41 -5.51
C GLN A 24 2.77 -5.00 -5.63
N LEU A 25 2.78 -4.25 -4.54
CA LEU A 25 2.41 -2.84 -4.52
C LEU A 25 3.56 -1.97 -5.07
N GLY A 26 3.45 -1.55 -6.32
CA GLY A 26 4.38 -0.58 -6.91
C GLY A 26 4.14 0.86 -6.41
N VAL A 27 5.16 1.71 -6.55
CA VAL A 27 5.18 3.10 -6.05
C VAL A 27 4.01 3.94 -6.57
N GLU A 28 3.64 3.82 -7.84
CA GLU A 28 2.53 4.62 -8.40
C GLU A 28 1.18 4.24 -7.79
N ARG A 29 0.92 2.95 -7.59
CA ARG A 29 -0.30 2.50 -6.91
C ARG A 29 -0.28 2.88 -5.43
N ALA A 30 0.90 2.85 -4.79
CA ALA A 30 1.06 3.30 -3.42
C ALA A 30 0.71 4.79 -3.27
N LYS A 31 1.15 5.67 -4.19
CA LYS A 31 0.77 7.10 -4.19
C LYS A 31 -0.75 7.30 -4.24
N VAL A 32 -1.44 6.55 -5.11
CA VAL A 32 -2.90 6.63 -5.26
C VAL A 32 -3.61 6.15 -3.99
N LEU A 33 -3.24 4.97 -3.48
CA LEU A 33 -3.81 4.42 -2.25
C LEU A 33 -3.54 5.31 -1.03
N ALA A 34 -2.32 5.84 -0.91
CA ALA A 34 -1.92 6.71 0.18
C ALA A 34 -2.77 8.00 0.23
N ARG A 35 -3.10 8.57 -0.94
CA ARG A 35 -3.99 9.74 -1.01
C ARG A 35 -5.41 9.40 -0.54
N ALA A 36 -5.96 8.26 -0.96
CA ALA A 36 -7.30 7.83 -0.55
C ALA A 36 -7.36 7.47 0.95
N LEU A 37 -6.29 6.90 1.49
CA LEU A 37 -6.16 6.48 2.88
C LEU A 37 -5.62 7.57 3.82
N LYS A 38 -5.27 8.74 3.28
CA LYS A 38 -4.68 9.88 4.03
C LYS A 38 -3.40 9.50 4.79
N CYS A 39 -2.54 8.70 4.19
CA CYS A 39 -1.24 8.33 4.74
C CYS A 39 -0.10 8.67 3.77
N HIS A 40 1.15 8.53 4.23
CA HIS A 40 2.32 8.72 3.37
C HIS A 40 2.60 7.44 2.54
N PRO A 41 2.93 7.50 1.25
CA PRO A 41 3.16 6.30 0.43
C PRO A 41 4.19 5.32 1.02
N SER A 42 5.23 5.84 1.69
CA SER A 42 6.28 5.03 2.33
C SER A 42 5.74 4.01 3.33
N VAL A 43 4.65 4.31 4.07
CA VAL A 43 4.10 3.35 5.04
C VAL A 43 3.42 2.15 4.38
N LEU A 44 3.05 2.26 3.09
CA LEU A 44 2.43 1.18 2.33
C LEU A 44 3.47 0.29 1.63
N VAL A 45 4.59 0.88 1.18
CA VAL A 45 5.66 0.16 0.47
C VAL A 45 6.77 -0.35 1.39
N PHE A 46 6.88 0.18 2.60
CA PHE A 46 7.79 -0.28 3.64
C PHE A 46 6.99 -0.66 4.91
N PRO A 47 6.12 -1.69 4.84
CA PRO A 47 5.41 -2.14 6.02
C PRO A 47 6.40 -2.71 7.04
N GLY A 48 6.33 -2.23 8.29
CA GLY A 48 7.22 -2.69 9.36
C GLY A 48 8.62 -2.08 9.36
N TRP A 49 8.85 -0.96 8.66
CA TRP A 49 10.07 -0.18 8.86
C TRP A 49 10.07 0.44 10.25
N ASP A 50 10.90 -0.12 11.12
CA ASP A 50 11.14 0.35 12.48
C ASP A 50 12.60 0.80 12.57
N MET A 51 12.83 2.10 12.80
CA MET A 51 14.18 2.65 12.91
C MET A 51 14.95 2.08 14.11
N GLU A 52 14.26 1.52 15.10
CA GLU A 52 14.89 0.94 16.30
C GLU A 52 15.50 -0.45 16.05
N GLN A 53 15.21 -1.09 14.90
CA GLN A 53 15.79 -2.41 14.56
C GLN A 53 17.17 -2.35 13.88
N GLU A 54 17.77 -1.17 13.72
CA GLU A 54 19.05 -1.01 13.02
C GLU A 54 20.28 -1.02 13.96
N SER A 55 20.23 -1.80 15.05
CA SER A 55 21.37 -2.03 15.94
C SER A 55 21.52 -3.49 16.34
N ALA A 56 21.68 -4.38 15.36
CA ALA A 56 22.24 -5.71 15.57
C ALA A 56 22.92 -6.24 14.29
N ALA A 57 24.13 -5.77 14.02
CA ALA A 57 25.13 -6.44 13.18
C ALA A 57 26.53 -5.99 13.57
#